data_AF-A0A8J7IGI1-F1
#
_entry.id   AF-A0A8J7IGI1-F1
#
_cell.length_a   1.000
_cell.length_b   1.000
_cell.length_c   1.000
_cell.angle_alpha   90.00
_cell.angle_beta   90.00
_cell.angle_gamma   90.00
#
_symmetry.space_group_name_H-M   'P 1'
#
loop_
_entity.id
_entity.type
_entity.pdbx_description
1 polymer ?
#
loop_
_entity_poly.entity_id
_entity_poly.type
_entity_poly.pdbx_seq_one_letter_code
_entity_poly.pdbx_strand_id
1 'polypeptide(L)'
;MKVIRELFNFYINSSIHVALSVYSLAWITLITYGVPYDENVLYFIFYASITGYNFVKYFGVAKFHHRRLANWLKWIQIFSFFSFLFMCYYALRLQTITLLYIGGFGLITFLYAIPFLPKRFFLDSKQNLRSIGGLKVYLIALVWAGVTVLLPLINNGQGINMDIVLTAVQRFVFIVALMLPFEIRDLQYDSIKLATIPQKIGVQQTKLLGSMLLLVFVWLEFFKEQTGRTSMMAFLIIAFLTMLFLIFSRVNQSKFYSSFWVEGIPILWLILELLLS
;
A
#
# COMPACT_ATOMS: atom_id res chain seq x y z
N MET A 1 -11.55 28.53 4.18
CA MET A 1 -10.80 27.88 3.08
C MET A 1 -9.38 27.47 3.46
N LYS A 2 -8.57 28.31 4.13
CA LYS A 2 -7.18 27.97 4.54
C LYS A 2 -7.10 26.77 5.49
N VAL A 3 -7.93 26.74 6.54
CA VAL A 3 -7.99 25.64 7.53
C VAL A 3 -8.31 24.30 6.89
N ILE A 4 -9.34 24.24 6.02
CA ILE A 4 -9.72 23.00 5.30
C ILE A 4 -8.54 22.48 4.46
N ARG A 5 -7.83 23.36 3.76
CA ARG A 5 -6.66 23.00 2.96
C ARG A 5 -5.50 22.49 3.83
N GLU A 6 -5.29 23.08 4.99
CA GLU A 6 -4.25 22.65 5.94
C GLU A 6 -4.58 21.27 6.54
N LEU A 7 -5.83 21.03 6.94
CA LEU A 7 -6.30 19.72 7.41
C LEU A 7 -6.19 18.66 6.32
N PHE A 8 -6.58 18.97 5.09
CA PHE A 8 -6.46 18.05 3.96
C PHE A 8 -4.99 17.72 3.62
N ASN A 9 -4.12 18.74 3.65
CA ASN A 9 -2.70 18.51 3.48
C ASN A 9 -2.13 17.65 4.63
N PHE A 10 -2.56 17.88 5.87
CA PHE A 10 -2.17 17.02 6.99
C PHE A 10 -2.60 15.58 6.74
N TYR A 11 -3.86 15.34 6.40
CA TYR A 11 -4.44 14.02 6.09
C TYR A 11 -3.61 13.21 5.07
N ILE A 12 -3.20 13.85 3.95
CA ILE A 12 -2.35 13.22 2.95
C ILE A 12 -0.90 13.06 3.44
N ASN A 13 -0.35 14.08 4.09
CA ASN A 13 1.07 14.08 4.45
C ASN A 13 1.37 13.13 5.61
N SER A 14 0.46 12.96 6.57
CA SER A 14 0.56 12.04 7.70
C SER A 14 0.16 10.59 7.37
N SER A 15 -0.04 10.29 6.09
CA SER A 15 -0.33 8.93 5.58
C SER A 15 -1.63 8.32 6.10
N ILE A 16 -2.60 9.14 6.52
CA ILE A 16 -3.94 8.64 6.92
C ILE A 16 -4.67 8.08 5.71
N HIS A 17 -4.59 8.75 4.55
CA HIS A 17 -5.28 8.33 3.34
C HIS A 17 -4.84 6.94 2.87
N VAL A 18 -3.53 6.72 2.70
CA VAL A 18 -2.98 5.42 2.35
C VAL A 18 -3.30 4.35 3.40
N ALA A 19 -3.30 4.70 4.69
CA ALA A 19 -3.65 3.75 5.75
C ALA A 19 -5.12 3.32 5.69
N LEU A 20 -6.04 4.24 5.36
CA LEU A 20 -7.43 3.91 5.08
C LEU A 20 -7.55 2.97 3.88
N SER A 21 -6.75 3.17 2.83
CA SER A 21 -6.74 2.27 1.68
C SER A 21 -6.29 0.85 2.06
N VAL A 22 -5.22 0.69 2.83
CA VAL A 22 -4.77 -0.63 3.31
C VAL A 22 -5.82 -1.27 4.23
N TYR A 23 -6.39 -0.50 5.15
CA TYR A 23 -7.49 -0.93 6.02
C TYR A 23 -8.69 -1.42 5.20
N SER A 24 -9.08 -0.68 4.16
CA SER A 24 -10.19 -1.04 3.28
C SER A 24 -9.97 -2.36 2.58
N LEU A 25 -8.76 -2.62 2.07
CA LEU A 25 -8.45 -3.89 1.43
C LEU A 25 -8.48 -5.07 2.40
N ALA A 26 -8.04 -4.86 3.64
CA ALA A 26 -8.11 -5.88 4.68
C ALA A 26 -9.56 -6.21 5.07
N TRP A 27 -10.42 -5.19 5.16
CA TRP A 27 -11.82 -5.39 5.44
C TRP A 27 -12.56 -6.06 4.27
N ILE A 28 -12.27 -5.67 3.02
CA ILE A 28 -12.77 -6.38 1.84
C ILE A 28 -12.43 -7.87 1.93
N THR A 29 -11.20 -8.23 2.34
CA THR A 29 -10.83 -9.63 2.55
C THR A 29 -11.70 -10.32 3.61
N LEU A 30 -11.98 -9.68 4.75
CA LEU A 30 -12.89 -10.26 5.74
C LEU A 30 -14.29 -10.51 5.15
N ILE A 31 -14.82 -9.55 4.39
CA ILE A 31 -16.13 -9.66 3.71
C ILE A 31 -16.11 -10.83 2.70
N THR A 32 -15.10 -10.89 1.82
CA THR A 32 -14.98 -11.92 0.78
C THR A 32 -14.96 -13.34 1.35
N TYR A 33 -14.31 -13.54 2.50
CA TYR A 33 -14.21 -14.85 3.15
C TYR A 33 -15.28 -15.10 4.22
N GLY A 34 -16.30 -14.22 4.32
CA GLY A 34 -17.38 -14.37 5.30
C GLY A 34 -16.92 -14.31 6.75
N VAL A 35 -15.77 -13.68 7.00
CA VAL A 35 -15.22 -13.50 8.35
C VAL A 35 -15.87 -12.25 8.97
N PRO A 36 -16.37 -12.32 10.22
CA PRO A 36 -16.91 -11.16 10.91
C PRO A 36 -15.91 -10.01 11.00
N TYR A 37 -16.42 -8.80 11.20
CA TYR A 37 -15.58 -7.63 11.42
C TYR A 37 -14.67 -7.82 12.64
N ASP A 38 -13.36 -7.85 12.41
CA ASP A 38 -12.34 -7.96 13.45
C ASP A 38 -11.67 -6.60 13.66
N GLU A 39 -12.14 -5.88 14.68
CA GLU A 39 -11.60 -4.57 15.05
C GLU A 39 -10.09 -4.63 15.28
N ASN A 40 -9.60 -5.67 15.96
CA ASN A 40 -8.21 -5.69 16.42
C ASN A 40 -7.25 -5.75 15.24
N VAL A 41 -7.49 -6.64 14.28
CA VAL A 41 -6.60 -6.78 13.12
C VAL A 41 -6.70 -5.58 12.18
N LEU A 42 -7.90 -5.04 11.98
CA LEU A 42 -8.10 -3.91 11.08
C LEU A 42 -7.46 -2.63 11.63
N TYR A 43 -7.70 -2.30 12.90
CA TYR A 43 -7.08 -1.12 13.51
C TYR A 43 -5.57 -1.29 13.68
N PHE A 44 -5.07 -2.50 13.96
CA PHE A 44 -3.64 -2.79 13.88
C PHE A 44 -3.09 -2.43 12.49
N ILE A 45 -3.70 -2.93 11.42
CA ILE A 45 -3.27 -2.66 10.03
C ILE A 45 -3.27 -1.17 9.72
N PHE A 46 -4.31 -0.44 10.16
CA PHE A 46 -4.41 1.01 9.97
C PHE A 46 -3.26 1.76 10.64
N TYR A 47 -3.06 1.57 11.94
CA TYR A 47 -2.02 2.27 12.69
C TYR A 47 -0.60 1.82 12.33
N ALA A 48 -0.43 0.54 11.97
CA ALA A 48 0.83 0.01 11.42
C ALA A 48 1.18 0.66 10.08
N SER A 49 0.18 0.86 9.22
CA SER A 49 0.37 1.55 7.93
C SER A 49 0.82 2.99 8.15
N ILE A 50 0.15 3.76 9.02
CA ILE A 50 0.56 5.14 9.34
C ILE A 50 2.01 5.17 9.84
N THR A 51 2.34 4.30 10.80
CA THR A 51 3.67 4.19 11.39
C THR A 51 4.72 3.88 10.33
N GLY A 52 4.51 2.82 9.54
CA GLY A 52 5.45 2.36 8.52
C GLY A 52 5.67 3.39 7.41
N TYR A 53 4.59 3.98 6.88
CA TYR A 53 4.69 5.00 5.83
C TYR A 53 5.37 6.27 6.33
N ASN A 54 4.98 6.79 7.50
CA ASN A 54 5.61 8.00 8.05
C ASN A 54 7.07 7.75 8.42
N PHE A 55 7.40 6.55 8.93
CA PHE A 55 8.78 6.13 9.13
C PHE A 55 9.57 6.20 7.81
N VAL A 56 9.14 5.49 6.76
CA VAL A 56 9.80 5.48 5.44
C VAL A 56 9.93 6.89 4.83
N LYS A 57 8.90 7.73 5.00
CA LYS A 57 8.80 9.06 4.40
C LYS A 57 9.72 10.09 5.08
N TYR A 58 9.84 10.02 6.41
CA TYR A 58 10.52 11.06 7.20
C TYR A 58 11.83 10.62 7.86
N PHE A 59 12.21 9.33 7.79
CA PHE A 59 13.44 8.79 8.37
C PHE A 59 14.70 9.58 7.95
N GLY A 60 14.84 9.92 6.67
CA GLY A 60 15.99 10.68 6.16
C GLY A 60 15.97 12.17 6.53
N VAL A 61 14.78 12.79 6.58
CA VAL A 61 14.63 14.23 6.85
C VAL A 61 14.96 14.56 8.30
N ALA A 62 14.54 13.69 9.23
CA ALA A 62 14.85 13.85 10.65
C ALA A 62 16.36 13.74 10.93
N LYS A 63 17.10 12.90 10.20
CA LYS A 63 18.53 12.63 10.45
C LYS A 63 19.48 13.79 10.07
N PHE A 64 19.14 14.59 9.06
CA PHE A 64 20.07 15.59 8.48
C PHE A 64 19.70 17.07 8.76
N HIS A 65 18.47 17.38 9.21
CA HIS A 65 18.01 18.77 9.44
C HIS A 65 17.51 19.02 10.87
N HIS A 66 18.26 18.62 11.90
CA HIS A 66 17.89 18.81 13.31
C HIS A 66 17.69 20.28 13.75
N ARG A 67 18.26 21.27 13.03
CA ARG A 67 18.32 22.66 13.55
C ARG A 67 17.06 23.50 13.33
N ARG A 68 16.09 23.07 12.51
CA ARG A 68 14.78 23.75 12.36
C ARG A 68 13.78 22.83 11.64
N LEU A 69 13.22 21.87 12.36
CA LEU A 69 12.12 21.08 11.83
C LEU A 69 10.88 21.99 11.66
N ALA A 70 10.33 22.05 10.46
CA ALA A 70 9.14 22.84 10.18
C ALA A 70 7.99 22.41 11.11
N ASN A 71 7.22 23.38 11.64
CA ASN A 71 6.18 23.09 12.65
C ASN A 71 5.16 22.03 12.20
N TRP A 72 4.85 21.95 10.90
CA TRP A 72 3.96 20.91 10.35
C TRP A 72 4.53 19.49 10.50
N LEU A 73 5.85 19.30 10.39
CA LEU A 73 6.50 18.00 10.59
C LEU A 73 6.47 17.57 12.07
N LYS A 74 6.53 18.51 13.02
CA LYS A 74 6.39 18.21 14.45
C LYS A 74 5.02 17.60 14.76
N TRP A 75 3.96 18.18 14.20
CA TRP A 75 2.60 17.63 14.36
C TRP A 75 2.47 16.23 13.77
N ILE A 76 3.08 15.97 12.61
CA ILE A 76 3.10 14.62 12.02
C ILE A 76 3.89 13.64 12.90
N GLN A 77 4.99 14.06 13.52
CA GLN A 77 5.74 13.21 14.45
C GLN A 77 4.92 12.86 15.69
N ILE A 78 4.26 13.83 16.32
CA ILE A 78 3.39 13.60 17.47
C ILE A 78 2.27 12.63 17.09
N PHE A 79 1.61 12.85 15.94
CA PHE A 79 0.57 11.96 15.44
C PHE A 79 1.09 10.55 15.14
N SER A 80 2.28 10.44 14.57
CA SER A 80 2.92 9.14 14.29
C SER A 80 3.29 8.40 15.57
N PHE A 81 3.70 9.12 16.62
CA PHE A 81 3.98 8.53 17.93
C PHE A 81 2.72 7.92 18.56
N PHE A 82 1.61 8.65 18.58
CA PHE A 82 0.35 8.09 19.06
C PHE A 82 -0.15 6.92 18.20
N SER A 83 0.02 7.02 16.87
CA SER A 83 -0.29 5.91 15.96
C SER A 83 0.55 4.67 16.27
N PHE A 84 1.83 4.84 16.59
CA PHE A 84 2.69 3.74 17.02
C PHE A 84 2.22 3.11 18.35
N LEU A 85 1.82 3.91 19.32
CA LEU A 85 1.27 3.38 20.58
C LEU A 85 -0.02 2.58 20.35
N PHE A 86 -0.93 3.08 19.51
CA PHE A 86 -2.13 2.32 19.14
C PHE A 86 -1.82 1.06 18.35
N MET A 87 -0.84 1.10 17.45
CA MET A 87 -0.33 -0.09 16.76
C MET A 87 0.15 -1.15 17.77
N CYS A 88 0.96 -0.77 18.75
CA CYS A 88 1.42 -1.69 19.80
C CYS A 88 0.26 -2.23 20.63
N TYR A 89 -0.69 -1.37 21.01
CA TYR A 89 -1.87 -1.78 21.78
C TYR A 89 -2.70 -2.85 21.06
N TYR A 90 -3.01 -2.64 19.78
CA TYR A 90 -3.77 -3.62 18.99
C TYR A 90 -2.93 -4.87 18.68
N ALA A 91 -1.62 -4.75 18.50
CA ALA A 91 -0.73 -5.92 18.31
C ALA A 91 -0.82 -6.90 19.48
N LEU A 92 -0.88 -6.41 20.72
CA LEU A 92 -1.01 -7.25 21.91
C LEU A 92 -2.33 -8.03 21.97
N ARG A 93 -3.33 -7.68 21.15
CA ARG A 93 -4.64 -8.33 21.05
C ARG A 93 -4.73 -9.34 19.90
N LEU A 94 -3.70 -9.45 19.07
CA LEU A 94 -3.66 -10.39 17.94
C LEU A 94 -3.19 -11.77 18.39
N GLN A 95 -3.51 -12.78 17.59
CA GLN A 95 -3.01 -14.13 17.82
C GLN A 95 -1.48 -14.18 17.67
N THR A 96 -0.82 -15.03 18.46
CA THR A 96 0.64 -15.19 18.46
C THR A 96 1.18 -15.58 17.08
N ILE A 97 0.45 -16.42 16.35
CA ILE A 97 0.82 -16.80 14.98
C ILE A 97 0.82 -15.58 14.06
N THR A 98 -0.20 -14.71 14.14
CA THR A 98 -0.28 -13.45 13.39
C THR A 98 0.91 -12.54 13.68
N LEU A 99 1.34 -12.45 14.95
CA LEU A 99 2.49 -11.65 15.36
C LEU A 99 3.81 -12.12 14.72
N LEU A 100 3.98 -13.43 14.49
CA LEU A 100 5.14 -13.98 13.77
C LEU A 100 5.19 -13.45 12.32
N TYR A 101 4.05 -13.50 11.61
CA TYR A 101 3.95 -12.98 10.24
C TYR A 101 4.15 -11.47 10.19
N ILE A 102 3.61 -10.73 11.16
CA ILE A 102 3.85 -9.29 11.33
C ILE A 102 5.34 -9.01 11.50
N GLY A 103 6.06 -9.81 12.28
CA GLY A 103 7.52 -9.70 12.42
C GLY A 103 8.25 -9.83 11.09
N GLY A 104 7.83 -10.79 10.25
CA GLY A 104 8.36 -10.97 8.90
C GLY A 104 8.12 -9.77 7.98
N PHE A 105 6.87 -9.28 7.88
CA PHE A 105 6.54 -8.10 7.06
C PHE A 105 7.16 -6.81 7.60
N GLY A 106 7.25 -6.68 8.93
CA GLY A 106 7.93 -5.58 9.61
C GLY A 106 9.41 -5.55 9.28
N LEU A 107 10.08 -6.71 9.28
CA LEU A 107 11.48 -6.83 8.88
C LEU A 107 11.69 -6.42 7.41
N ILE A 108 10.84 -6.89 6.49
CA ILE A 108 10.91 -6.49 5.07
C ILE A 108 10.75 -4.97 4.94
N THR A 109 9.79 -4.38 5.65
CA THR A 109 9.53 -2.93 5.64
C THR A 109 10.71 -2.14 6.21
N PHE A 110 11.35 -2.67 7.27
CA PHE A 110 12.53 -2.07 7.87
C PHE A 110 13.73 -2.10 6.91
N LEU A 111 14.01 -3.25 6.30
CA LEU A 111 15.09 -3.41 5.30
C LEU A 111 14.84 -2.60 4.03
N TYR A 112 13.57 -2.31 3.72
CA TYR A 112 13.19 -1.40 2.65
C TYR A 112 13.64 0.04 2.92
N ALA A 113 13.46 0.53 4.14
CA ALA A 113 13.81 1.90 4.53
C ALA A 113 15.30 2.07 4.87
N ILE A 114 15.89 1.09 5.57
CA ILE A 114 17.23 1.21 6.16
C ILE A 114 18.26 0.49 5.28
N PRO A 115 19.39 1.14 4.96
CA PRO A 115 20.49 0.49 4.23
C PRO A 115 21.25 -0.44 5.18
N PHE A 116 20.75 -1.65 5.38
CA PHE A 116 21.34 -2.67 6.26
C PHE A 116 22.14 -3.74 5.49
N LEU A 117 22.17 -3.71 4.16
CA LEU A 117 22.80 -4.78 3.36
C LEU A 117 24.34 -4.76 3.48
N PRO A 118 24.99 -5.92 3.68
CA PRO A 118 26.44 -6.02 3.89
C PRO A 118 27.23 -5.64 2.63
N LYS A 119 28.33 -4.90 2.86
CA LYS A 119 29.22 -4.25 1.88
C LYS A 119 29.82 -5.14 0.78
N ARG A 120 29.70 -6.46 0.86
CA ARG A 120 30.35 -7.40 -0.08
C ARG A 120 29.55 -7.71 -1.35
N PHE A 121 28.25 -7.46 -1.37
CA PHE A 121 27.39 -7.78 -2.53
C PHE A 121 27.00 -6.57 -3.40
N PHE A 122 27.17 -5.34 -2.92
CA PHE A 122 26.69 -4.13 -3.61
C PHE A 122 27.80 -3.08 -3.73
N LEU A 123 28.04 -2.61 -4.96
CA LEU A 123 29.13 -1.71 -5.37
C LEU A 123 29.05 -0.27 -4.81
N ASP A 124 27.93 0.13 -4.20
CA ASP A 124 27.71 1.52 -3.73
C ASP A 124 27.31 1.55 -2.24
N SER A 125 28.07 2.31 -1.45
CA SER A 125 28.16 2.24 0.03
C SER A 125 26.92 2.64 0.86
N LYS A 126 25.75 2.91 0.26
CA LYS A 126 24.54 3.42 0.95
C LYS A 126 23.20 2.96 0.34
N GLN A 127 23.11 1.74 -0.19
CA GLN A 127 21.86 1.27 -0.81
C GLN A 127 20.94 0.55 0.19
N ASN A 128 19.67 0.99 0.27
CA ASN A 128 18.55 0.27 0.90
C ASN A 128 17.71 -0.43 -0.19
N LEU A 129 16.81 -1.36 0.15
CA LEU A 129 16.03 -2.06 -0.89
C LEU A 129 15.17 -1.09 -1.72
N ARG A 130 14.77 0.05 -1.12
CA ARG A 130 14.10 1.15 -1.83
C ARG A 130 14.91 1.75 -2.98
N SER A 131 16.24 1.73 -2.88
CA SER A 131 17.16 2.28 -3.90
C SER A 131 17.51 1.29 -5.00
N ILE A 132 17.08 0.02 -4.89
CA ILE A 132 17.35 -1.01 -5.90
C ILE A 132 16.40 -0.83 -7.08
N GLY A 133 17.00 -0.83 -8.28
CA GLY A 133 16.32 -0.49 -9.52
C GLY A 133 15.09 -1.34 -9.83
N GLY A 134 13.90 -0.75 -9.85
CA GLY A 134 12.64 -1.44 -10.18
C GLY A 134 12.10 -2.42 -9.12
N LEU A 135 12.83 -2.70 -8.03
CA LEU A 135 12.37 -3.61 -6.96
C LEU A 135 11.31 -2.97 -6.05
N LYS A 136 11.33 -1.64 -5.96
CA LYS A 136 10.50 -0.82 -5.06
C LYS A 136 9.01 -1.19 -5.13
N VAL A 137 8.44 -1.25 -6.33
CA VAL A 137 6.99 -1.47 -6.52
C VAL A 137 6.58 -2.87 -6.09
N TYR A 138 7.38 -3.88 -6.43
CA TYR A 138 7.09 -5.27 -6.09
C TYR A 138 7.17 -5.54 -4.59
N LEU A 139 8.13 -4.94 -3.87
CA LEU A 139 8.19 -5.07 -2.41
C LEU A 139 6.97 -4.44 -1.72
N ILE A 140 6.53 -3.26 -2.18
CA ILE A 140 5.33 -2.61 -1.64
C ILE A 140 4.10 -3.50 -1.89
N ALA A 141 3.96 -4.01 -3.12
CA ALA A 141 2.85 -4.90 -3.47
C ALA A 141 2.85 -6.21 -2.67
N LEU A 142 4.02 -6.78 -2.40
CA LEU A 142 4.17 -8.00 -1.58
C LEU A 142 3.72 -7.75 -0.14
N VAL A 143 4.19 -6.67 0.47
CA VAL A 143 3.79 -6.30 1.84
C VAL A 143 2.30 -6.01 1.90
N TRP A 144 1.74 -5.28 0.95
CA TRP A 144 0.29 -5.02 0.90
C TRP A 144 -0.52 -6.31 0.73
N ALA A 145 -0.14 -7.19 -0.19
CA ALA A 145 -0.83 -8.46 -0.38
C ALA A 145 -0.81 -9.30 0.90
N GLY A 146 0.35 -9.45 1.54
CA GLY A 146 0.49 -10.18 2.79
C GLY A 146 -0.30 -9.57 3.94
N VAL A 147 -0.21 -8.25 4.14
CA VAL A 147 -0.86 -7.53 5.24
C VAL A 147 -2.38 -7.50 5.07
N THR A 148 -2.88 -7.30 3.85
CA THR A 148 -4.32 -7.14 3.60
C THR A 148 -5.05 -8.46 3.37
N VAL A 149 -4.36 -9.53 2.96
CA VAL A 149 -5.00 -10.83 2.72
C VAL A 149 -4.66 -11.80 3.84
N LEU A 150 -3.38 -12.05 4.10
CA LEU A 150 -2.97 -13.13 5.00
C LEU A 150 -3.20 -12.78 6.47
N LEU A 151 -2.82 -11.58 6.93
CA LEU A 151 -2.97 -11.21 8.34
C LEU A 151 -4.41 -11.28 8.87
N PRO A 152 -5.43 -10.67 8.21
CA PRO A 152 -6.81 -10.76 8.71
C PRO A 152 -7.32 -12.20 8.77
N LEU A 153 -6.98 -13.04 7.77
CA LEU A 153 -7.43 -14.43 7.71
C LEU A 153 -6.73 -15.31 8.74
N ILE A 154 -5.40 -15.21 8.87
CA ILE A 154 -4.61 -15.96 9.87
C ILE A 154 -5.06 -15.58 11.28
N ASN A 155 -5.30 -14.29 11.55
CA ASN A 155 -5.76 -13.84 12.87
C ASN A 155 -7.15 -14.39 13.24
N ASN A 156 -7.96 -14.71 12.25
CA ASN A 156 -9.29 -15.29 12.43
C ASN A 156 -9.28 -16.83 12.27
N GLY A 157 -8.11 -17.47 12.34
CA GLY A 157 -7.96 -18.92 12.35
C GLY A 157 -8.26 -19.60 11.01
N GLN A 158 -8.34 -18.85 9.91
CA GLN A 158 -8.55 -19.42 8.58
C GLN A 158 -7.26 -20.12 8.11
N GLY A 159 -7.38 -21.39 7.71
CA GLY A 159 -6.28 -22.14 7.12
C GLY A 159 -5.95 -21.64 5.72
N ILE A 160 -4.65 -21.52 5.39
CA ILE A 160 -4.21 -21.08 4.06
C ILE A 160 -4.55 -22.17 3.04
N ASN A 161 -5.49 -21.87 2.15
CA ASN A 161 -5.88 -22.72 1.03
C ASN A 161 -5.49 -22.08 -0.32
N MET A 162 -5.76 -22.78 -1.42
CA MET A 162 -5.44 -22.29 -2.77
C MET A 162 -6.17 -20.99 -3.10
N ASP A 163 -7.41 -20.82 -2.66
CA ASP A 163 -8.21 -19.62 -2.91
C ASP A 163 -7.60 -18.37 -2.24
N ILE A 164 -7.13 -18.51 -0.99
CA ILE A 164 -6.42 -17.46 -0.26
C ILE A 164 -5.10 -17.10 -0.94
N VAL A 165 -4.34 -18.09 -1.40
CA VAL A 165 -3.09 -17.86 -2.16
C VAL A 165 -3.40 -17.12 -3.46
N LEU A 166 -4.43 -17.54 -4.18
CA LEU A 166 -4.89 -16.89 -5.41
C LEU A 166 -5.32 -15.44 -5.14
N THR A 167 -6.07 -15.18 -4.08
CA THR A 167 -6.44 -13.83 -3.65
C THR A 167 -5.21 -12.98 -3.29
N ALA A 168 -4.20 -13.55 -2.64
CA ALA A 168 -2.95 -12.85 -2.35
C ALA A 168 -2.17 -12.49 -3.64
N VAL A 169 -2.09 -13.41 -4.60
CA VAL A 169 -1.48 -13.15 -5.92
C VAL A 169 -2.27 -12.09 -6.69
N GLN A 170 -3.59 -12.18 -6.70
CA GLN A 170 -4.45 -11.21 -7.35
C GLN A 170 -4.30 -9.82 -6.71
N ARG A 171 -4.26 -9.75 -5.37
CA ARG A 171 -4.01 -8.50 -4.63
C ARG A 171 -2.63 -7.93 -4.98
N PHE A 172 -1.60 -8.77 -5.07
CA PHE A 172 -0.27 -8.33 -5.50
C PHE A 172 -0.30 -7.69 -6.89
N VAL A 173 -0.91 -8.37 -7.87
CA VAL A 173 -1.04 -7.85 -9.25
C VAL A 173 -1.78 -6.51 -9.28
N PHE A 174 -2.89 -6.41 -8.54
CA PHE A 174 -3.65 -5.17 -8.41
C PHE A 174 -2.80 -4.03 -7.85
N ILE A 175 -2.05 -4.26 -6.78
CA ILE A 175 -1.22 -3.21 -6.16
C ILE A 175 -0.06 -2.79 -7.06
N VAL A 176 0.55 -3.72 -7.81
CA VAL A 176 1.55 -3.34 -8.81
C VAL A 176 0.93 -2.38 -9.83
N ALA A 177 -0.24 -2.69 -10.38
CA ALA A 177 -0.94 -1.82 -11.34
C ALA A 177 -1.33 -0.47 -10.73
N LEU A 178 -1.86 -0.47 -9.50
CA LEU A 178 -2.28 0.73 -8.75
C LEU A 178 -1.11 1.69 -8.47
N MET A 179 0.12 1.17 -8.38
CA MET A 179 1.31 1.97 -8.11
C MET A 179 1.91 2.62 -9.38
N LEU A 180 1.58 2.14 -10.58
CA LEU A 180 2.16 2.69 -11.82
C LEU A 180 1.85 4.19 -12.07
N PRO A 181 0.66 4.72 -11.76
CA PRO A 181 0.41 6.17 -11.83
C PRO A 181 1.32 6.99 -10.91
N PHE A 182 1.80 6.42 -9.80
CA PHE A 182 2.77 7.07 -8.92
C PHE A 182 4.17 7.05 -9.54
N GLU A 183 4.60 5.93 -10.08
CA GLU A 183 5.90 5.83 -10.76
C GLU A 183 5.96 6.76 -11.98
N ILE A 184 4.86 6.91 -12.74
CA ILE A 184 4.78 7.86 -13.86
C ILE A 184 4.89 9.32 -13.36
N ARG A 185 4.25 9.66 -12.23
CA ARG A 185 4.36 10.99 -11.60
C ARG A 185 5.80 11.31 -11.19
N ASP A 186 6.43 10.31 -10.57
CA ASP A 186 7.68 10.46 -9.84
C ASP A 186 8.89 10.46 -10.78
N LEU A 187 8.70 10.13 -12.07
CA LEU A 187 9.70 10.25 -13.14
C LEU A 187 10.48 11.58 -13.13
N GLN A 188 9.83 12.69 -12.81
CA GLN A 188 10.45 14.02 -12.80
C GLN A 188 11.37 14.28 -11.58
N TYR A 189 11.20 13.48 -10.51
CA TYR A 189 11.91 13.65 -9.23
C TYR A 189 12.89 12.50 -8.95
N ASP A 190 12.62 11.31 -9.51
CA ASP A 190 13.38 10.10 -9.26
C ASP A 190 14.74 10.14 -9.97
N SER A 191 15.80 9.77 -9.25
CA SER A 191 17.13 9.64 -9.83
C SER A 191 17.13 8.52 -10.89
N ILE A 192 17.90 8.69 -11.97
CA ILE A 192 18.02 7.69 -13.06
C ILE A 192 18.51 6.32 -12.54
N LYS A 193 19.28 6.30 -11.44
CA LYS A 193 19.77 5.08 -10.79
C LYS A 193 18.65 4.17 -10.25
N LEU A 194 17.45 4.71 -10.00
CA LEU A 194 16.31 3.94 -9.50
C LEU A 194 15.69 3.02 -10.56
N ALA A 195 16.07 3.18 -11.84
CA ALA A 195 15.67 2.36 -12.96
C ALA A 195 14.21 1.85 -12.84
N THR A 196 13.29 2.77 -12.55
CA THR A 196 11.87 2.48 -12.33
C THR A 196 11.25 1.94 -13.62
N ILE A 197 10.08 1.32 -13.51
CA ILE A 197 9.37 0.78 -14.68
C ILE A 197 9.25 1.85 -15.79
N PRO A 198 8.71 3.05 -15.53
CA PRO A 198 8.61 4.06 -16.58
C PRO A 198 9.95 4.64 -17.04
N GLN A 199 11.03 4.57 -16.24
CA GLN A 199 12.38 4.92 -16.72
C GLN A 199 12.94 3.88 -17.69
N LYS A 200 12.62 2.58 -17.50
CA LYS A 200 13.14 1.48 -18.33
C LYS A 200 12.39 1.32 -19.65
N ILE A 201 11.05 1.35 -19.61
CA ILE A 201 10.21 1.03 -20.77
C ILE A 201 9.45 2.24 -21.32
N GLY A 202 9.52 3.38 -20.65
CA GLY A 202 8.78 4.59 -21.01
C GLY A 202 7.33 4.59 -20.52
N VAL A 203 6.70 5.78 -20.55
CA VAL A 203 5.35 6.00 -20.01
C VAL A 203 4.29 5.17 -20.73
N GLN A 204 4.33 5.11 -22.06
CA GLN A 204 3.31 4.40 -22.85
C GLN A 204 3.34 2.88 -22.60
N GLN A 205 4.54 2.28 -22.58
CA GLN A 205 4.68 0.86 -22.27
C GLN A 205 4.34 0.55 -20.80
N THR A 206 4.58 1.50 -19.88
CA THR A 206 4.14 1.36 -18.49
C THR A 206 2.62 1.30 -18.38
N LYS A 207 1.90 2.13 -19.16
CA LYS A 207 0.43 2.07 -19.22
C LYS A 207 -0.05 0.75 -19.82
N LEU A 208 0.58 0.29 -20.91
CA LEU A 208 0.25 -0.99 -21.52
C LEU A 208 0.46 -2.16 -20.54
N LEU A 209 1.61 -2.19 -19.86
CA LEU A 209 1.93 -3.19 -18.83
C LEU A 209 0.86 -3.19 -17.73
N GLY A 210 0.51 -2.02 -17.19
CA GLY A 210 -0.52 -1.94 -16.16
C GLY A 210 -1.89 -2.37 -16.64
N SER A 211 -2.28 -2.05 -17.88
CA SER A 211 -3.53 -2.55 -18.47
C SER A 211 -3.51 -4.08 -18.60
N MET A 212 -2.39 -4.68 -19.03
CA MET A 212 -2.24 -6.14 -19.06
C MET A 212 -2.33 -6.75 -17.66
N LEU A 213 -1.70 -6.14 -16.65
CA LEU A 213 -1.81 -6.58 -15.26
C LEU A 213 -3.26 -6.52 -14.75
N LEU A 214 -4.03 -5.50 -15.13
CA LEU A 214 -5.45 -5.41 -14.76
C LEU A 214 -6.31 -6.47 -15.48
N LEU A 215 -5.96 -6.86 -16.71
CA LEU A 215 -6.59 -8.01 -17.36
C LEU A 215 -6.27 -9.31 -16.62
N VAL A 216 -5.02 -9.50 -16.21
CA VAL A 216 -4.63 -10.65 -15.36
C VAL A 216 -5.37 -10.63 -14.04
N PHE A 217 -5.49 -9.47 -13.39
CA PHE A 217 -6.25 -9.29 -12.15
C PHE A 217 -7.69 -9.78 -12.29
N VAL A 218 -8.38 -9.36 -13.36
CA VAL A 218 -9.75 -9.81 -13.67
C VAL A 218 -9.81 -11.29 -14.03
N TRP A 219 -8.86 -11.77 -14.82
CA TRP A 219 -8.80 -13.17 -15.22
C TRP A 219 -8.61 -14.13 -14.04
N LEU A 220 -7.80 -13.75 -13.04
CA LEU A 220 -7.58 -14.54 -11.83
C LEU A 220 -8.86 -14.73 -10.99
N GLU A 221 -9.84 -13.82 -11.11
CA GLU A 221 -11.10 -13.92 -10.36
C GLU A 221 -11.92 -15.16 -10.75
N PHE A 222 -11.83 -15.59 -12.01
CA PHE A 222 -12.57 -16.76 -12.52
C PHE A 222 -12.06 -18.11 -12.00
N PHE A 223 -10.91 -18.14 -11.32
CA PHE A 223 -10.36 -19.35 -10.72
C PHE A 223 -10.73 -19.52 -9.24
N LYS A 224 -11.44 -18.55 -8.65
CA LYS A 224 -11.91 -18.62 -7.27
C LYS A 224 -13.21 -19.39 -7.16
N GLU A 225 -13.34 -20.21 -6.12
CA GLU A 225 -14.47 -21.15 -5.96
C GLU A 225 -15.78 -20.47 -5.53
N GLN A 226 -15.72 -19.32 -4.86
CA GLN A 226 -16.89 -18.58 -4.40
C GLN A 226 -16.72 -17.07 -4.63
N THR A 227 -17.33 -16.55 -5.70
CA THR A 227 -17.49 -15.11 -5.90
C THR A 227 -18.98 -14.77 -5.91
N GLY A 228 -19.43 -14.04 -4.90
CA GLY A 228 -20.80 -13.52 -4.86
C GLY A 228 -21.04 -12.57 -6.04
N ARG A 229 -22.23 -12.63 -6.66
CA ARG A 229 -22.57 -11.78 -7.83
C ARG A 229 -22.40 -10.28 -7.56
N THR A 230 -22.66 -9.84 -6.33
CA THR A 230 -22.55 -8.43 -5.90
C THR A 230 -21.09 -7.99 -5.79
N SER A 231 -20.22 -8.84 -5.22
CA SER A 231 -18.78 -8.59 -5.14
C SER A 231 -18.11 -8.55 -6.53
N MET A 232 -18.59 -9.36 -7.48
CA MET A 232 -18.09 -9.32 -8.87
C MET A 232 -18.37 -7.97 -9.55
N MET A 233 -19.50 -7.32 -9.28
CA MET A 233 -19.81 -6.01 -9.86
C MET A 233 -18.89 -4.92 -9.31
N ALA A 234 -18.70 -4.85 -7.99
CA ALA A 234 -17.76 -3.92 -7.36
C ALA A 234 -16.33 -4.13 -7.89
N PHE A 235 -15.90 -5.39 -7.98
CA PHE A 235 -14.60 -5.78 -8.52
C PHE A 235 -14.37 -5.28 -9.95
N LEU A 236 -15.32 -5.48 -10.86
CA LEU A 236 -15.20 -5.02 -12.25
C LEU A 236 -15.18 -3.49 -12.37
N ILE A 237 -16.00 -2.78 -11.58
CA ILE A 237 -15.99 -1.31 -11.53
C ILE A 237 -14.61 -0.82 -11.09
N ILE A 238 -14.02 -1.44 -10.07
CA ILE A 238 -12.71 -1.04 -9.54
C ILE A 238 -11.58 -1.35 -10.52
N ALA A 239 -11.62 -2.49 -11.21
CA ALA A 239 -10.68 -2.79 -12.29
C ALA A 239 -10.74 -1.72 -13.40
N PHE A 240 -11.95 -1.36 -13.83
CA PHE A 240 -12.18 -0.34 -14.85
C PHE A 240 -11.69 1.05 -14.41
N LEU A 241 -12.04 1.48 -13.19
CA LEU A 241 -11.59 2.77 -12.64
C LEU A 241 -10.07 2.83 -12.50
N THR A 242 -9.44 1.75 -12.05
CA THR A 242 -7.97 1.68 -11.95
C THR A 242 -7.33 1.81 -13.33
N MET A 243 -7.90 1.16 -14.34
CA MET A 243 -7.44 1.28 -15.73
C MET A 243 -7.60 2.72 -16.25
N LEU A 244 -8.72 3.37 -15.96
CA LEU A 244 -8.99 4.76 -16.32
C LEU A 244 -7.92 5.70 -15.74
N PHE A 245 -7.68 5.60 -14.43
CA PHE A 245 -6.68 6.40 -13.75
C PHE A 245 -5.25 6.13 -14.25
N LEU A 246 -4.94 4.89 -14.64
CA LEU A 246 -3.66 4.55 -15.26
C LEU A 246 -3.50 5.20 -16.64
N ILE A 247 -4.50 5.05 -17.52
CA ILE A 247 -4.43 5.57 -18.90
C ILE A 247 -4.30 7.09 -18.89
N PHE A 248 -5.00 7.78 -17.99
CA PHE A 248 -4.96 9.24 -17.90
C PHE A 248 -3.80 9.81 -17.08
N SER A 249 -3.00 8.95 -16.42
CA SER A 249 -1.83 9.40 -15.67
C SER A 249 -0.79 10.09 -16.58
N ARG A 250 -0.17 11.15 -16.07
CA ARG A 250 0.85 11.94 -16.79
C ARG A 250 2.01 12.28 -15.85
N VAL A 251 3.18 12.55 -16.41
CA VAL A 251 4.35 13.00 -15.62
C VAL A 251 4.01 14.31 -14.88
N ASN A 252 3.48 15.29 -15.61
CA ASN A 252 3.06 16.58 -15.08
C ASN A 252 1.56 16.56 -14.72
N GLN A 253 1.20 15.77 -13.71
CA GLN A 253 -0.16 15.70 -13.19
C GLN A 253 -0.34 16.47 -11.88
N SER A 254 -1.59 16.72 -11.49
CA SER A 254 -1.88 17.40 -10.23
C SER A 254 -1.38 16.58 -9.04
N LYS A 255 -0.94 17.25 -7.97
CA LYS A 255 -0.42 16.60 -6.77
C LYS A 255 -1.37 15.52 -6.22
N PHE A 256 -2.67 15.81 -6.25
CA PHE A 256 -3.72 14.95 -5.69
C PHE A 256 -4.24 13.87 -6.64
N TYR A 257 -3.81 13.85 -7.90
CA TYR A 257 -4.19 12.79 -8.84
C TYR A 257 -3.81 11.42 -8.28
N SER A 258 -2.51 11.16 -8.09
CA SER A 258 -2.09 9.87 -7.54
C SER A 258 -2.31 9.80 -6.03
N SER A 259 -1.95 10.87 -5.29
CA SER A 259 -1.94 10.84 -3.81
C SER A 259 -3.31 10.87 -3.12
N PHE A 260 -4.39 11.12 -3.85
CA PHE A 260 -5.75 11.06 -3.30
C PHE A 260 -6.65 10.20 -4.18
N TRP A 261 -6.75 10.48 -5.49
CA TRP A 261 -7.70 9.74 -6.32
C TRP A 261 -7.28 8.29 -6.58
N VAL A 262 -6.04 8.07 -7.04
CA VAL A 262 -5.55 6.71 -7.29
C VAL A 262 -5.37 5.95 -5.97
N GLU A 263 -4.75 6.57 -4.97
CA GLU A 263 -4.54 5.94 -3.67
C GLU A 263 -5.86 5.56 -2.98
N GLY A 264 -6.94 6.32 -3.21
CA GLY A 264 -8.26 6.11 -2.63
C GLY A 264 -9.13 5.05 -3.32
N ILE A 265 -8.68 4.44 -4.42
CA ILE A 265 -9.44 3.39 -5.12
C ILE A 265 -9.84 2.23 -4.17
N PRO A 266 -8.95 1.69 -3.32
CA PRO A 266 -9.31 0.74 -2.27
C PRO A 266 -10.45 1.17 -1.34
N ILE A 267 -10.50 2.45 -0.97
CA ILE A 267 -11.56 2.99 -0.10
C ILE A 267 -12.89 2.96 -0.85
N LEU A 268 -12.88 3.39 -2.12
CA LEU A 268 -14.04 3.31 -2.99
C LEU A 268 -14.50 1.86 -3.18
N TRP A 269 -13.57 0.91 -3.32
CA TRP A 269 -13.91 -0.51 -3.41
C TRP A 269 -14.69 -0.97 -2.18
N LEU A 270 -14.19 -0.66 -0.97
CA LEU A 270 -14.90 -1.04 0.25
C LEU A 270 -16.29 -0.41 0.31
N ILE A 271 -16.42 0.87 -0.06
CA ILE A 271 -17.73 1.55 -0.08
C ILE A 271 -18.69 0.83 -1.04
N LEU A 272 -18.22 0.44 -2.24
CA LEU A 272 -19.05 -0.30 -3.19
C LEU A 272 -19.45 -1.68 -2.66
N GLU A 273 -18.54 -2.41 -2.02
CA GLU A 273 -18.86 -3.71 -1.41
C GLU A 273 -19.94 -3.56 -0.33
N LEU A 274 -19.80 -2.60 0.58
CA LEU A 274 -20.76 -2.36 1.66
C LEU A 274 -22.13 -1.86 1.18
N LEU A 275 -22.19 -1.20 0.02
CA LEU A 275 -23.46 -0.72 -0.57
C LEU A 275 -24.18 -1.81 -1.38
N LEU A 276 -23.44 -2.81 -1.87
CA LEU A 276 -23.96 -3.88 -2.71
C LEU A 276 -24.18 -5.18 -1.93
N SER A 277 -23.63 -5.31 -0.73
CA SER A 277 -23.87 -6.42 0.23
C SER A 277 -25.18 -6.26 0.98
#